data_AF-A0A1F9CKJ4-F1
#
_entry.id   AF-A0A1F9CKJ4-F1
#
_cell.length_a   1.000
_cell.length_b   1.000
_cell.length_c   1.000
_cell.angle_alpha   90.00
_cell.angle_beta   90.00
_cell.angle_gamma   90.00
#
_symmetry.space_group_name_H-M   'P 1'
#
loop_
_entity.id
_entity.type
_entity.pdbx_description
1 polymer ?
#
loop_
_entity_poly.entity_id
_entity_poly.type
_entity_poly.pdbx_seq_one_letter_code
_entity_poly.pdbx_strand_id
1 'polypeptide(L)' 'MAERDQQAVLLKEIQTRLERKVKDNEITLLEYWKEQVDRVAAMKPEGIAALQLQVRKISEMMANRIRILKRE' A
#
# COMPACT_ATOMS: atom_id res chain seq x y z
N MET A 1 22.32 -27.89 -21.85
CA MET A 1 21.51 -28.35 -20.71
C MET A 1 21.80 -27.48 -19.48
N ALA A 2 23.03 -27.52 -18.93
CA ALA A 2 23.45 -26.70 -17.78
C ALA A 2 23.15 -25.18 -17.87
N GLU A 3 23.33 -24.57 -19.04
CA GLU A 3 23.08 -23.12 -19.24
C GLU A 3 21.59 -22.75 -19.18
N ARG A 4 20.71 -23.65 -19.67
CA ARG A 4 19.25 -23.49 -19.57
C ARG A 4 18.77 -23.71 -18.14
N ASP A 5 19.38 -24.65 -17.42
CA ASP A 5 19.08 -24.92 -16.02
C ASP A 5 19.50 -23.74 -15.12
N GLN A 6 20.65 -23.11 -15.38
CA GLN A 6 21.08 -21.88 -14.70
C GLN A 6 20.15 -20.69 -14.97
N GLN A 7 19.70 -20.51 -16.21
CA GLN A 7 18.71 -19.48 -16.55
C GLN A 7 17.37 -19.70 -15.84
N ALA A 8 16.90 -20.96 -15.74
CA ALA A 8 15.67 -21.29 -15.03
C ALA A 8 15.76 -21.02 -13.52
N VAL A 9 16.90 -21.32 -12.90
CA VAL A 9 17.16 -21.00 -11.49
C VAL A 9 17.14 -19.50 -11.25
N LEU A 10 17.84 -18.73 -12.10
CA LEU A 10 17.87 -17.27 -12.02
C LEU A 10 16.46 -16.64 -12.14
N LEU A 11 15.66 -17.11 -13.11
CA LEU A 11 14.29 -16.63 -13.30
C LEU A 11 13.42 -16.90 -12.06
N LYS A 12 13.56 -18.08 -11.45
CA LYS A 12 12.83 -18.44 -10.23
C LYS A 12 13.24 -17.58 -9.04
N GLU A 13 14.52 -17.25 -8.90
CA GLU A 13 15.00 -16.33 -7.87
C GLU A 13 14.44 -14.92 -8.08
N ILE A 14 14.44 -14.41 -9.31
CA ILE A 14 13.86 -13.11 -9.66
C ILE A 14 12.37 -13.09 -9.32
N GLN A 15 11.62 -14.12 -9.74
CA GLN A 15 10.20 -14.24 -9.42
C GLN A 15 9.96 -14.20 -7.90
N THR A 16 10.70 -14.99 -7.14
CA THR A 16 10.57 -15.05 -5.68
C THR A 16 10.85 -13.68 -5.04
N ARG A 17 11.87 -12.95 -5.53
CA ARG A 17 12.18 -11.60 -5.04
C ARG A 17 11.09 -10.59 -5.39
N LEU A 18 10.52 -10.67 -6.59
CA LEU A 18 9.41 -9.81 -7.01
C LEU A 18 8.17 -10.06 -6.17
N GLU A 19 7.80 -11.32 -5.95
CA GLU A 19 6.66 -11.68 -5.11
C GLU A 19 6.82 -11.18 -3.67
N ARG A 20 8.02 -11.30 -3.09
CA ARG A 20 8.32 -10.72 -1.77
C ARG A 20 8.17 -9.21 -1.77
N LYS A 21 8.77 -8.52 -2.74
CA LYS A 21 8.70 -7.07 -2.85
C LYS A 21 7.26 -6.56 -3.01
N VAL A 22 6.43 -7.27 -3.77
CA VAL A 22 5.00 -6.94 -3.91
C VAL A 22 4.28 -7.06 -2.57
N LYS A 23 4.49 -8.16 -1.85
CA LYS A 23 3.90 -8.36 -0.50
C LYS A 23 4.36 -7.30 0.49
N ASP A 24 5.65 -6.99 0.53
CA ASP A 24 6.20 -5.99 1.45
C ASP A 24 5.63 -4.58 1.16
N ASN A 25 5.49 -4.24 -0.11
CA ASN A 25 4.86 -2.98 -0.54
C ASN A 25 3.37 -2.93 -0.14
N GLU A 26 2.63 -4.03 -0.31
CA GLU A 26 1.22 -4.12 0.08
C GLU A 26 1.05 -3.98 1.59
N ILE A 27 1.86 -4.68 2.39
CA ILE A 27 1.87 -4.57 3.85
C ILE A 27 2.15 -3.12 4.27
N THR A 28 3.21 -2.51 3.73
CA THR A 28 3.57 -1.11 4.05
C THR A 28 2.41 -0.15 3.74
N LEU A 29 1.73 -0.35 2.61
CA LEU A 29 0.58 0.47 2.21
C LEU A 29 -0.60 0.28 3.18
N LEU A 30 -0.90 -0.95 3.57
CA LEU A 30 -1.99 -1.27 4.50
C LEU A 30 -1.71 -0.71 5.90
N GLU A 31 -0.48 -0.85 6.41
CA GLU A 31 -0.06 -0.29 7.70
C GLU A 31 -0.22 1.23 7.73
N TYR A 32 0.23 1.91 6.67
CA TYR A 32 0.07 3.36 6.55
C TYR A 32 -1.40 3.79 6.63
N TRP A 33 -2.29 3.15 5.87
CA TRP A 33 -3.71 3.50 5.89
C TRP A 33 -4.40 3.13 7.20
N LYS A 34 -4.02 2.00 7.80
CA LYS A 34 -4.49 1.61 9.12
C LYS A 34 -4.15 2.69 10.15
N GLU A 35 -2.91 3.19 10.14
CA GLU A 35 -2.48 4.25 11.06
C GLU A 35 -3.28 5.54 10.88
N GLN A 36 -3.60 5.94 9.64
CA GLN A 36 -4.46 7.10 9.39
C GLN A 36 -5.86 6.91 9.98
N VAL A 37 -6.45 5.73 9.80
CA VAL A 37 -7.78 5.40 10.31
C VAL A 37 -7.78 5.31 11.84
N ASP A 38 -6.78 4.65 12.44
CA ASP A 38 -6.62 4.54 13.88
C ASP A 38 -6.51 5.93 14.54
N ARG A 39 -5.77 6.85 13.90
CA ARG A 39 -5.69 8.25 14.35
C ARG A 39 -7.07 8.89 14.42
N VAL A 40 -7.88 8.78 13.36
CA VAL A 40 -9.24 9.34 13.34
C VAL A 40 -10.16 8.65 14.34
N ALA A 41 -10.03 7.33 14.52
CA ALA A 41 -10.80 6.57 15.51
C ALA A 41 -10.47 6.98 16.96
N ALA A 42 -9.22 7.34 17.24
CA ALA A 42 -8.78 7.81 18.54
C ALA A 42 -9.10 9.30 18.82
N MET A 43 -9.49 10.06 17.79
CA MET A 43 -9.88 11.46 17.97
C MET A 43 -11.17 11.57 18.78
N LYS A 44 -11.27 12.64 19.57
CA LYS A 44 -12.51 13.08 20.22
C LYS A 44 -13.03 14.32 19.49
N PRO A 45 -13.69 14.16 18.32
CA PRO A 45 -14.16 15.30 17.54
C PRO A 45 -15.26 16.05 18.30
N GLU A 46 -15.28 17.38 18.13
CA GLU A 46 -16.30 18.27 18.72
C GLU A 46 -17.71 18.04 18.15
N GLY A 47 -17.83 17.22 17.10
CA GLY A 47 -19.10 16.81 16.51
C GLY A 47 -18.93 15.97 15.23
N ILE A 48 -20.05 15.47 14.70
CA ILE A 48 -20.08 14.60 13.50
C ILE A 48 -19.45 15.27 12.28
N ALA A 49 -19.64 16.59 12.10
CA ALA A 49 -19.05 17.33 10.98
C ALA A 49 -17.52 17.32 11.01
N ALA A 50 -16.91 17.48 12.20
CA ALA A 50 -15.46 17.43 12.37
C ALA A 50 -14.92 16.02 12.03
N LEU A 51 -15.64 14.96 12.42
CA LEU A 51 -15.28 13.58 12.06
C LEU A 51 -15.36 13.35 10.54
N GLN A 52 -16.45 13.78 9.91
CA GLN A 52 -16.65 13.66 8.45
C GLN A 52 -15.53 14.36 7.67
N LEU A 53 -15.07 15.52 8.13
CA LEU A 53 -13.95 16.23 7.52
C LEU A 53 -12.66 15.42 7.56
N GLN A 54 -12.35 14.77 8.69
CA GLN A 54 -11.14 13.94 8.80
C GLN A 54 -11.21 12.70 7.90
N VAL A 55 -12.37 12.05 7.84
CA VAL A 55 -12.59 10.91 6.93
C VAL A 55 -12.45 11.33 5.47
N ARG A 56 -12.98 12.49 5.07
CA ARG A 56 -12.81 13.03 3.71
C ARG A 56 -11.35 13.27 3.37
N LYS A 57 -10.55 13.85 4.28
CA LYS A 57 -9.12 14.07 4.07
C LYS A 57 -8.38 12.75 3.78
N ILE A 58 -8.66 11.69 4.54
CA ILE A 58 -8.06 10.37 4.29
C ILE A 58 -8.46 9.87 2.89
N SER A 59 -9.75 9.93 2.56
CA SER A 59 -10.25 9.50 1.25
C SER A 59 -9.60 10.27 0.08
N GLU A 60 -9.43 11.59 0.21
CA GLU A 60 -8.76 12.43 -0.79
C GLU A 60 -7.28 12.07 -0.95
N MET A 61 -6.57 11.80 0.15
CA MET A 61 -5.19 11.30 0.09
C MET A 61 -5.11 9.96 -0.64
N MET A 62 -6.03 9.03 -0.35
CA MET A 62 -6.12 7.73 -1.05
C MET A 62 -6.36 7.94 -2.55
N ALA A 63 -7.33 8.78 -2.90
CA ALA A 63 -7.65 9.09 -4.30
C ALA A 63 -6.45 9.71 -5.04
N ASN A 64 -5.71 10.61 -4.39
CA ASN A 64 -4.50 11.19 -4.98
C ASN A 64 -3.42 10.12 -5.20
N ARG A 65 -3.19 9.24 -4.22
CA ARG A 65 -2.21 8.16 -4.35
C ARG A 65 -2.59 7.18 -5.45
N ILE A 66 -3.87 6.80 -5.55
CA ILE A 66 -4.40 5.96 -6.63
C ILE A 66 -4.18 6.64 -7.99
N ARG A 67 -4.46 7.94 -8.09
CA ARG A 67 -4.26 8.69 -9.34
C ARG A 67 -2.80 8.69 -9.77
N ILE A 68 -1.87 8.90 -8.84
CA ILE A 68 -0.43 8.90 -9.13
C ILE A 68 0.02 7.50 -9.59
N LEU A 69 -0.37 6.45 -8.87
CA LEU A 69 0.01 5.07 -9.21
C LEU A 69 -0.59 4.56 -10.53
N LYS A 70 -1.71 5.13 -10.99
CA LYS A 70 -2.33 4.80 -12.29
C LYS A 70 -1.77 5.62 -13.46
N ARG A 71 -1.00 6.68 -13.19
CA ARG A 71 -0.41 7.54 -14.24
C ARG A 71 0.92 7.00 -14.76
N GLU A 72 1.52 6.05 -14.04
CA GLU A 72 2.61 5.19 -14.50
C GLU A 72 2.02 3.92 -15.13
#